data_AF-A0A3B9VGA4-F1
#
_entry.id   AF-A0A3B9VGA4-F1
#
_cell.length_a   1.000
_cell.length_b   1.000
_cell.length_c   1.000
_cell.angle_alpha   90.00
_cell.angle_beta   90.00
_cell.angle_gamma   90.00
#
_symmetry.space_group_name_H-M   'P 1'
#
loop_
_entity.id
_entity.type
_entity.pdbx_description
1 polymer ?
#
loop_
_entity_poly.entity_id
_entity_poly.type
_entity_poly.pdbx_seq_one_letter_code
_entity_poly.pdbx_strand_id
1 'polypeptide(L)'
;MIDRLQNYDDEILADKFVYNFKQEKTSILSNCYGPLPEKIVLPAEHILVNDKVIALPATEYDSVENAYHAWKLLDLNLRQFFSHIGPLQAKDISVHPEFVARPDMTDQRCLEVMFDLLKQKFENSVFLAVMLLIEEDQSILKGEYWKDTMFGDDFKTLPKENYLGKLLLVIKYDMKYSDLNKTFAELKQNYDLDFAFLWQEQENIEEETAL
;
A
#
# COMPACT_ATOMS: atom_id res chain seq x y z
N MET A 1 -11.99 -5.16 8.98
CA MET A 1 -11.20 -4.24 8.14
C MET A 1 -12.02 -3.00 7.81
N ILE A 2 -13.22 -3.12 7.23
CA ILE A 2 -14.14 -2.01 6.95
C ILE A 2 -14.53 -1.24 8.23
N ASP A 3 -14.85 -1.93 9.33
CA ASP A 3 -15.22 -1.27 10.60
C ASP A 3 -14.10 -0.39 11.21
N ARG A 4 -12.83 -0.62 10.84
CA ARG A 4 -11.70 0.25 11.25
C ARG A 4 -11.53 1.46 10.33
N LEU A 5 -11.97 1.37 9.09
CA LEU A 5 -11.90 2.45 8.10
C LEU A 5 -13.01 3.49 8.29
N GLN A 6 -14.10 3.13 8.97
CA GLN A 6 -15.28 3.98 9.19
C GLN A 6 -15.20 4.89 10.44
N ASN A 7 -14.17 4.74 11.28
CA ASN A 7 -14.07 5.44 12.58
C ASN A 7 -13.10 6.64 12.59
N TYR A 8 -12.68 7.15 11.42
CA TYR A 8 -11.90 8.38 11.36
C TYR A 8 -12.84 9.55 11.04
N ASP A 9 -13.15 10.37 12.04
CA ASP A 9 -14.03 11.54 11.92
C ASP A 9 -13.46 12.60 10.96
N ASP A 10 -14.30 13.02 10.02
CA ASP A 10 -13.98 14.01 8.97
C ASP A 10 -13.78 15.44 9.52
N GLU A 11 -14.09 15.72 10.79
CA GLU A 11 -14.08 17.08 11.36
C GLU A 11 -12.68 17.65 11.68
N ILE A 12 -11.60 16.86 11.63
CA ILE A 12 -10.24 17.34 11.93
C ILE A 12 -9.52 17.92 10.68
N LEU A 13 -10.11 17.81 9.49
CA LEU A 13 -9.40 18.07 8.22
C LEU A 13 -9.44 19.52 7.71
N ALA A 14 -10.06 20.44 8.45
CA ALA A 14 -10.27 21.82 8.01
C ALA A 14 -9.20 22.81 8.52
N ASP A 15 -7.91 22.58 8.23
CA ASP A 15 -7.02 23.70 7.88
C ASP A 15 -5.66 23.27 7.32
N LYS A 16 -5.25 23.97 6.24
CA LYS A 16 -3.89 24.21 5.70
C LYS A 16 -2.94 23.05 5.37
N PHE A 17 -2.33 23.16 4.19
CA PHE A 17 -1.15 22.45 3.63
C PHE A 17 -1.42 21.66 2.35
N VAL A 18 -1.34 22.38 1.24
CA VAL A 18 -1.13 21.84 -0.11
C VAL A 18 0.28 21.25 -0.19
N TYR A 19 0.41 19.92 -0.29
CA TYR A 19 1.69 19.26 -0.59
C TYR A 19 1.67 18.61 -1.98
N ASN A 20 2.69 18.95 -2.76
CA ASN A 20 2.87 18.59 -4.15
C ASN A 20 3.88 17.43 -4.24
N PHE A 21 3.48 16.28 -4.80
CA PHE A 21 4.30 15.04 -4.93
C PHE A 21 5.51 15.15 -5.89
N LYS A 22 5.97 16.36 -6.20
CA LYS A 22 7.24 16.61 -6.89
C LYS A 22 8.44 16.66 -5.93
N GLN A 23 8.22 16.44 -4.63
CA GLN A 23 9.30 16.36 -3.65
C GLN A 23 9.66 14.89 -3.41
N GLU A 24 10.96 14.55 -3.52
CA GLU A 24 11.50 13.18 -3.46
C GLU A 24 11.00 12.39 -2.24
N LYS A 25 10.71 13.06 -1.12
CA LYS A 25 10.31 12.44 0.15
C LYS A 25 8.98 11.68 0.14
N THR A 26 7.95 12.14 -0.56
CA THR A 26 6.60 11.53 -0.49
C THR A 26 6.32 10.55 -1.62
N SER A 27 7.21 10.46 -2.62
CA SER A 27 7.12 9.50 -3.72
C SER A 27 7.02 8.05 -3.24
N ILE A 28 7.63 7.77 -2.08
CA ILE A 28 7.64 6.48 -1.40
C ILE A 28 6.26 5.98 -0.98
N LEU A 29 5.28 6.88 -0.81
CA LEU A 29 3.92 6.51 -0.43
C LEU A 29 3.10 6.00 -1.63
N SER A 30 3.56 6.26 -2.85
CA SER A 30 2.90 5.79 -4.07
C SER A 30 3.04 4.28 -4.26
N ASN A 31 1.97 3.62 -4.67
CA ASN A 31 1.98 2.24 -5.18
C ASN A 31 2.83 2.10 -6.47
N CYS A 32 3.01 3.17 -7.23
CA CYS A 32 3.91 3.22 -8.39
C CYS A 32 5.40 3.40 -8.02
N TYR A 33 5.75 3.51 -6.73
CA TYR A 33 7.15 3.60 -6.31
C TYR A 33 7.88 2.27 -6.57
N GLY A 34 8.95 2.33 -7.36
CA GLY A 34 9.81 1.21 -7.68
C GLY A 34 10.85 1.57 -8.75
N PRO A 35 11.79 0.66 -9.08
CA PRO A 35 11.88 -0.71 -8.56
C PRO A 35 12.22 -0.76 -7.07
N LEU A 36 11.57 -1.66 -6.34
CA LEU A 36 11.80 -1.90 -4.92
C LEU A 36 13.07 -2.75 -4.71
N PRO A 37 13.78 -2.56 -3.59
CA PRO A 37 14.91 -3.40 -3.24
C PRO A 37 14.45 -4.86 -3.01
N GLU A 38 13.39 -5.03 -2.24
CA GLU A 38 12.72 -6.30 -2.03
C GLU A 38 11.54 -6.48 -2.98
N LYS A 39 11.42 -7.67 -3.58
CA LYS A 39 10.34 -7.97 -4.52
C LYS A 39 9.01 -8.13 -3.81
N ILE A 40 7.94 -7.75 -4.51
CA ILE A 40 6.56 -8.06 -4.12
C ILE A 40 6.20 -9.42 -4.69
N VAL A 41 5.64 -10.30 -3.87
CA VAL A 41 5.26 -11.65 -4.26
C VAL A 41 3.75 -11.76 -4.35
N LEU A 42 3.25 -12.12 -5.53
CA LEU A 42 1.92 -12.73 -5.63
C LEU A 42 2.05 -14.22 -5.31
N PRO A 43 1.30 -14.75 -4.33
CA PRO A 43 1.36 -16.16 -4.00
C PRO A 43 0.79 -17.03 -5.13
N ALA A 44 1.16 -18.31 -5.12
CA ALA A 44 0.51 -19.27 -6.00
C ALA A 44 -0.97 -19.42 -5.62
N GLU A 45 -1.85 -19.41 -6.62
CA GLU A 45 -3.30 -19.51 -6.42
C GLU A 45 -3.94 -20.46 -7.44
N HIS A 46 -5.06 -21.06 -7.06
CA HIS A 46 -5.88 -21.90 -7.94
C HIS A 46 -7.27 -21.26 -8.03
N ILE A 47 -7.66 -20.84 -9.22
CA ILE A 47 -8.92 -20.13 -9.46
C ILE A 47 -9.84 -21.02 -10.30
N LEU A 48 -11.08 -21.22 -9.84
CA LEU A 48 -12.10 -21.95 -10.59
C LEU A 48 -12.86 -20.99 -11.50
N VAL A 49 -12.79 -21.19 -12.81
CA VAL A 49 -13.50 -20.40 -13.82
C VAL A 49 -14.24 -21.34 -14.75
N ASN A 50 -15.58 -21.28 -14.76
CA ASN A 50 -16.44 -22.14 -15.60
C ASN A 50 -16.05 -23.63 -15.50
N ASP A 51 -15.98 -24.15 -14.28
CA ASP A 51 -15.59 -25.54 -13.96
C ASP A 51 -14.15 -25.94 -14.34
N LYS A 52 -13.32 -24.99 -14.78
CA LYS A 52 -11.90 -25.19 -15.07
C LYS A 52 -11.04 -24.55 -14.00
N VAL A 53 -10.11 -25.32 -13.44
CA VAL A 53 -9.10 -24.80 -12.52
C VAL A 53 -7.96 -24.17 -13.33
N ILE A 54 -7.68 -22.91 -13.04
CA ILE A 54 -6.51 -22.17 -13.54
C ILE A 54 -5.50 -22.13 -12.39
N ALA A 55 -4.32 -22.71 -12.62
CA ALA A 55 -3.22 -22.67 -11.68
C ALA A 55 -2.30 -21.49 -12.02
N LEU A 56 -2.19 -20.54 -11.09
CA LEU A 56 -1.31 -19.40 -11.18
C LEU A 56 -0.12 -19.63 -10.25
N PRO A 57 1.13 -19.67 -10.75
CA PRO A 57 2.31 -19.83 -9.91
C PRO A 57 2.57 -18.55 -9.11
N ALA A 58 3.42 -18.66 -8.09
CA ALA A 58 3.95 -17.49 -7.41
C ALA A 58 4.82 -16.67 -8.39
N THR A 59 4.74 -15.35 -8.31
CA THR A 59 5.49 -14.46 -9.20
C THR A 59 5.94 -13.22 -8.45
N GLU A 60 7.16 -12.78 -8.74
CA GLU A 60 7.80 -11.62 -8.13
C GLU A 60 7.68 -10.39 -9.02
N TYR A 61 7.54 -9.22 -8.41
CA TYR A 61 7.38 -7.94 -9.07
C TYR A 61 8.20 -6.83 -8.40
N ASP A 62 8.58 -5.85 -9.21
CA ASP A 62 9.45 -4.74 -8.80
C ASP A 62 8.69 -3.59 -8.12
N SER A 63 7.36 -3.62 -8.14
CA SER A 63 6.52 -2.63 -7.48
C SER A 63 5.16 -3.20 -7.11
N VAL A 64 4.46 -2.48 -6.23
CA VAL A 64 3.06 -2.77 -5.88
C VAL A 64 2.16 -2.62 -7.11
N GLU A 65 2.38 -1.61 -7.95
CA GLU A 65 1.62 -1.37 -9.17
C GLU A 65 1.69 -2.55 -10.15
N ASN A 66 2.91 -3.05 -10.39
CA ASN A 66 3.13 -4.21 -11.26
C ASN A 66 2.40 -5.45 -10.73
N ALA A 67 2.54 -5.73 -9.43
CA ALA A 67 1.89 -6.87 -8.81
C ALA A 67 0.36 -6.74 -8.82
N TYR A 68 -0.18 -5.55 -8.53
CA TYR A 68 -1.62 -5.31 -8.50
C TYR A 68 -2.26 -5.51 -9.87
N HIS A 69 -1.65 -4.98 -10.95
CA HIS A 69 -2.17 -5.19 -12.29
C HIS A 69 -2.01 -6.63 -12.78
N ALA A 70 -0.93 -7.32 -12.41
CA ALA A 70 -0.78 -8.74 -12.72
C ALA A 70 -1.79 -9.61 -11.95
N TRP A 71 -2.15 -9.24 -10.72
CA TRP A 71 -3.14 -9.95 -9.93
C TRP A 71 -4.54 -9.95 -10.58
N LYS A 72 -4.88 -8.90 -11.33
CA LYS A 72 -6.16 -8.79 -12.05
C LYS A 72 -6.29 -9.77 -13.21
N LEU A 73 -5.19 -10.38 -13.65
CA LEU A 73 -5.13 -11.16 -14.88
C LEU A 73 -4.99 -12.67 -14.60
N LEU A 74 -5.67 -13.47 -15.42
CA LEU A 74 -5.57 -14.94 -15.41
C LEU A 74 -4.57 -15.48 -16.46
N ASP A 75 -4.11 -14.63 -17.38
CA ASP A 75 -3.13 -15.01 -18.40
C ASP A 75 -1.71 -14.96 -17.83
N LEU A 76 -1.04 -16.11 -17.83
CA LEU A 76 0.32 -16.26 -17.29
C LEU A 76 1.37 -15.42 -18.04
N ASN A 77 1.25 -15.29 -19.37
CA ASN A 77 2.19 -14.51 -20.16
C ASN A 77 2.03 -13.02 -19.86
N LEU A 78 0.80 -12.55 -19.69
CA LEU A 78 0.56 -11.17 -19.27
C LEU A 78 1.08 -10.93 -17.86
N ARG A 79 0.83 -11.82 -16.89
CA ARG A 79 1.41 -11.69 -15.54
C ARG A 79 2.93 -11.61 -15.56
N GLN A 80 3.58 -12.47 -16.35
CA GLN A 80 5.02 -12.41 -16.53
C GLN A 80 5.46 -11.13 -17.24
N PHE A 81 4.71 -10.62 -18.21
CA PHE A 81 5.01 -9.33 -18.84
C PHE A 81 5.03 -8.18 -17.81
N PHE A 82 4.06 -8.17 -16.89
CA PHE A 82 4.02 -7.18 -15.80
C PHE A 82 5.24 -7.25 -14.87
N SER A 83 5.95 -8.37 -14.77
CA SER A 83 7.19 -8.46 -13.98
C SER A 83 8.42 -7.84 -14.67
N HIS A 84 8.31 -7.42 -15.94
CA HIS A 84 9.43 -6.89 -16.73
C HIS A 84 9.28 -5.43 -17.16
N ILE A 85 8.15 -4.78 -16.84
CA ILE A 85 7.87 -3.40 -17.22
C ILE A 85 7.91 -2.45 -16.03
N GLY A 86 8.07 -1.14 -16.29
CA GLY A 86 8.02 -0.13 -15.25
C GLY A 86 6.60 0.08 -14.69
N PRO A 87 6.45 0.59 -13.45
CA PRO A 87 5.15 0.78 -12.80
C PRO A 87 4.22 1.74 -13.56
N LEU A 88 4.74 2.84 -14.08
CA LEU A 88 3.93 3.76 -14.90
C LEU A 88 3.43 3.10 -16.18
N GLN A 89 4.26 2.28 -16.82
CA GLN A 89 3.87 1.51 -17.98
C GLN A 89 2.83 0.44 -17.63
N ALA A 90 2.94 -0.19 -16.46
CA ALA A 90 1.94 -1.11 -15.95
C ALA A 90 0.58 -0.42 -15.79
N LYS A 91 0.55 0.77 -15.19
CA LYS A 91 -0.66 1.60 -15.06
C LYS A 91 -1.27 1.91 -16.43
N ASP A 92 -0.47 2.41 -17.37
CA ASP A 92 -0.94 2.83 -18.68
C ASP A 92 -1.51 1.67 -19.52
N ILE A 93 -0.89 0.49 -19.49
CA ILE A 93 -1.37 -0.66 -20.28
C ILE A 93 -2.56 -1.33 -19.60
N SER A 94 -2.69 -1.22 -18.27
CA SER A 94 -3.76 -1.90 -17.53
C SER A 94 -5.19 -1.49 -17.90
N VAL A 95 -5.36 -0.29 -18.47
CA VAL A 95 -6.66 0.24 -18.92
C VAL A 95 -7.04 -0.26 -20.33
N HIS A 96 -6.19 -1.07 -20.97
CA HIS A 96 -6.45 -1.58 -22.31
C HIS A 96 -7.65 -2.53 -22.31
N PRO A 97 -8.62 -2.39 -23.23
CA PRO A 97 -9.87 -3.15 -23.21
C PRO A 97 -9.70 -4.67 -23.44
N GLU A 98 -8.55 -5.09 -23.96
CA GLU A 98 -8.24 -6.52 -24.15
C GLU A 98 -7.85 -7.23 -22.85
N PHE A 99 -7.60 -6.49 -21.77
CA PHE A 99 -7.29 -7.06 -20.47
C PHE A 99 -8.56 -7.47 -19.74
N VAL A 100 -8.85 -8.77 -19.85
CA VAL A 100 -9.99 -9.38 -19.18
C VAL A 100 -9.68 -9.52 -17.69
N ALA A 101 -10.46 -8.81 -16.87
CA ALA A 101 -10.40 -8.92 -15.42
C ALA A 101 -10.78 -10.33 -14.94
N ARG A 102 -10.14 -10.78 -13.86
CA ARG A 102 -10.50 -12.02 -13.14
C ARG A 102 -11.98 -12.00 -12.69
N PRO A 103 -12.68 -13.15 -12.72
CA PRO A 103 -14.13 -13.21 -12.49
C PRO A 103 -14.53 -13.00 -11.03
N ASP A 104 -13.62 -13.24 -10.08
CA ASP A 104 -13.78 -13.02 -8.64
C ASP A 104 -13.34 -11.61 -8.21
N MET A 105 -13.04 -10.72 -9.16
CA MET A 105 -12.69 -9.33 -8.86
C MET A 105 -13.89 -8.60 -8.29
N THR A 106 -13.78 -8.18 -7.04
CA THR A 106 -14.74 -7.31 -6.35
C THR A 106 -14.01 -6.13 -5.74
N ASP A 107 -14.70 -5.02 -5.52
CA ASP A 107 -14.11 -3.83 -4.90
C ASP A 107 -13.40 -4.16 -3.58
N GLN A 108 -14.03 -5.00 -2.75
CA GLN A 108 -13.47 -5.49 -1.50
C GLN A 108 -12.17 -6.30 -1.71
N ARG A 109 -12.17 -7.21 -2.69
CA ARG A 109 -10.99 -8.04 -2.98
C ARG A 109 -9.82 -7.21 -3.49
N CYS A 110 -10.09 -6.17 -4.28
CA CYS A 110 -9.05 -5.25 -4.73
C CYS A 110 -8.42 -4.48 -3.57
N LEU A 111 -9.22 -4.04 -2.58
CA LEU A 111 -8.69 -3.40 -1.37
C LEU A 111 -7.82 -4.35 -0.54
N GLU A 112 -8.27 -5.59 -0.35
CA GLU A 112 -7.50 -6.62 0.37
C GLU A 112 -6.15 -6.88 -0.30
N VAL A 113 -6.15 -7.05 -1.62
CA VAL A 113 -4.91 -7.30 -2.36
C VAL A 113 -4.01 -6.08 -2.30
N MET A 114 -4.51 -4.87 -2.51
CA MET A 114 -3.70 -3.66 -2.39
C MET A 114 -3.10 -3.53 -0.99
N PHE A 115 -3.87 -3.83 0.06
CA PHE A 115 -3.38 -3.86 1.43
C PHE A 115 -2.23 -4.86 1.60
N ASP A 116 -2.40 -6.11 1.16
CA ASP A 116 -1.37 -7.14 1.27
C ASP A 116 -0.09 -6.77 0.52
N LEU A 117 -0.20 -6.15 -0.66
CA LEU A 117 0.95 -5.72 -1.46
C LEU A 117 1.68 -4.51 -0.84
N LEU A 118 0.92 -3.52 -0.34
CA LEU A 118 1.51 -2.39 0.38
C LEU A 118 2.17 -2.85 1.67
N LYS A 119 1.54 -3.79 2.39
CA LYS A 119 2.12 -4.40 3.58
C LYS A 119 3.46 -5.06 3.27
N GLN A 120 3.54 -5.89 2.22
CA GLN A 120 4.81 -6.45 1.76
C GLN A 120 5.86 -5.37 1.46
N LYS A 121 5.48 -4.31 0.73
CA LYS A 121 6.40 -3.21 0.39
C LYS A 121 7.05 -2.60 1.64
N PHE A 122 6.27 -2.32 2.66
CA PHE A 122 6.78 -1.64 3.86
C PHE A 122 7.38 -2.62 4.88
N GLU A 123 6.86 -3.83 5.03
CA GLU A 123 7.41 -4.83 5.97
C GLU A 123 8.72 -5.45 5.48
N ASN A 124 8.87 -5.64 4.17
CA ASN A 124 10.08 -6.24 3.62
C ASN A 124 11.26 -5.27 3.59
N SER A 125 11.00 -3.96 3.72
CA SER A 125 12.02 -2.93 3.57
C SER A 125 12.06 -2.00 4.78
N VAL A 126 13.08 -2.19 5.61
CA VAL A 126 13.27 -1.41 6.84
C VAL A 126 13.34 0.09 6.55
N PHE A 127 14.00 0.50 5.47
CA PHE A 127 14.06 1.90 5.05
C PHE A 127 12.66 2.44 4.74
N LEU A 128 11.84 1.70 3.99
CA LEU A 128 10.50 2.14 3.64
C LEU A 128 9.59 2.19 4.88
N ALA A 129 9.69 1.20 5.78
CA ALA A 129 8.98 1.18 7.05
C ALA A 129 9.25 2.45 7.88
N VAL A 130 10.53 2.80 8.06
CA VAL A 130 10.91 4.01 8.80
C VAL A 130 10.33 5.26 8.14
N MET A 131 10.42 5.37 6.81
CA MET A 131 9.87 6.50 6.07
C MET A 131 8.34 6.61 6.22
N LEU A 132 7.61 5.50 6.29
CA LEU A 132 6.17 5.51 6.58
C LEU A 132 5.86 5.93 8.03
N LEU A 133 6.67 5.47 8.99
CA LEU A 133 6.46 5.75 10.41
C LEU A 133 6.68 7.22 10.79
N ILE A 134 7.65 7.88 10.14
CA ILE A 134 7.97 9.30 10.40
C ILE A 134 7.01 10.28 9.70
N GLU A 135 6.27 9.84 8.69
CA GLU A 135 5.34 10.72 7.96
C GLU A 135 4.13 11.05 8.82
N GLU A 136 3.69 12.30 8.89
CA GLU A 136 2.52 12.68 9.68
C GLU A 136 1.23 12.05 9.13
N ASP A 137 0.31 11.61 10.01
CA ASP A 137 -0.92 10.92 9.59
C ASP A 137 -1.78 11.82 8.67
N GLN A 138 -1.82 13.11 8.98
CA GLN A 138 -2.50 14.12 8.17
C GLN A 138 -1.91 14.24 6.77
N SER A 139 -0.58 14.14 6.61
CA SER A 139 0.08 14.19 5.29
C SER A 139 -0.26 12.98 4.42
N ILE A 140 -0.43 11.81 5.03
CA ILE A 140 -0.83 10.56 4.35
C ILE A 140 -2.27 10.67 3.83
N LEU A 141 -3.18 11.24 4.64
CA LEU A 141 -4.59 11.41 4.29
C LEU A 141 -4.84 12.56 3.32
N LYS A 142 -4.09 13.65 3.44
CA LYS A 142 -4.24 14.91 2.67
C LYS A 142 -3.79 14.82 1.21
N GLY A 143 -3.39 13.66 0.74
CA GLY A 143 -3.14 13.36 -0.67
C GLY A 143 -4.38 13.50 -1.59
N GLU A 144 -5.23 14.51 -1.43
CA GLU A 144 -6.34 14.83 -2.35
C GLU A 144 -5.87 15.28 -3.74
N TYR A 145 -4.57 15.40 -3.97
CA TYR A 145 -4.00 15.61 -5.32
C TYR A 145 -4.23 14.45 -6.27
N TRP A 146 -4.58 13.28 -5.74
CA TRP A 146 -4.99 12.14 -6.49
C TRP A 146 -6.44 12.37 -6.89
N LYS A 147 -6.67 13.21 -7.91
CA LYS A 147 -7.90 13.14 -8.76
C LYS A 147 -8.07 11.77 -9.45
N ASP A 148 -7.39 10.77 -8.90
CA ASP A 148 -7.32 9.39 -9.29
C ASP A 148 -8.60 8.76 -8.76
N THR A 149 -9.38 8.20 -9.67
CA THR A 149 -10.30 7.13 -9.31
C THR A 149 -9.43 6.02 -8.72
N MET A 150 -9.30 5.97 -7.40
CA MET A 150 -8.94 4.80 -6.61
C MET A 150 -7.87 3.87 -7.24
N PHE A 151 -6.58 4.20 -7.08
CA PHE A 151 -5.43 3.46 -7.67
C PHE A 151 -5.40 3.42 -9.21
N GLY A 152 -6.21 4.23 -9.90
CA GLY A 152 -6.40 4.19 -11.35
C GLY A 152 -7.60 3.35 -11.81
N ASP A 153 -8.43 2.80 -10.91
CA ASP A 153 -9.63 2.02 -11.23
C ASP A 153 -10.94 2.73 -10.81
N ASP A 154 -12.03 2.48 -11.55
CA ASP A 154 -13.38 2.92 -11.19
C ASP A 154 -14.11 1.79 -10.41
N PHE A 155 -14.02 1.81 -9.09
CA PHE A 155 -14.79 0.92 -8.22
C PHE A 155 -16.29 1.23 -8.32
N LYS A 156 -17.12 0.19 -8.42
CA LYS A 156 -18.55 0.34 -8.74
C LYS A 156 -19.42 0.56 -7.51
N THR A 157 -18.96 0.12 -6.35
CA THR A 157 -19.74 0.03 -5.11
C THR A 157 -19.17 0.86 -3.96
N LEU A 158 -17.93 1.34 -4.09
CA LEU A 158 -17.26 2.15 -3.07
C LEU A 158 -17.29 3.65 -3.42
N PRO A 159 -17.43 4.54 -2.42
CA PRO A 159 -17.30 5.98 -2.65
C PRO A 159 -15.89 6.34 -3.12
N LYS A 160 -15.76 7.47 -3.83
CA LYS A 160 -14.45 7.99 -4.28
C LYS A 160 -13.75 8.67 -3.10
N GLU A 161 -12.82 7.96 -2.46
CA GLU A 161 -12.05 8.46 -1.31
C GLU A 161 -10.56 8.13 -1.47
N ASN A 162 -9.72 8.64 -0.56
CA ASN A 162 -8.29 8.30 -0.53
C ASN A 162 -8.04 6.95 0.16
N TYR A 163 -8.42 5.84 -0.48
CA TYR A 163 -8.21 4.51 0.09
C TYR A 163 -6.73 4.15 0.21
N LEU A 164 -5.87 4.64 -0.69
CA LEU A 164 -4.43 4.44 -0.57
C LEU A 164 -3.92 4.98 0.77
N GLY A 165 -4.21 6.25 1.07
CA GLY A 165 -3.84 6.89 2.34
C GLY A 165 -4.41 6.15 3.55
N LYS A 166 -5.68 5.74 3.49
CA LYS A 166 -6.31 4.97 4.58
C LYS A 166 -5.62 3.61 4.80
N LEU A 167 -5.30 2.87 3.74
CA LEU A 167 -4.56 1.60 3.85
C LEU A 167 -3.15 1.82 4.42
N LEU A 168 -2.45 2.87 3.99
CA LEU A 168 -1.13 3.22 4.52
C LEU A 168 -1.19 3.55 6.02
N LEU A 169 -2.21 4.25 6.50
CA LEU A 169 -2.41 4.47 7.92
C LEU A 169 -2.64 3.17 8.68
N VAL A 170 -3.49 2.27 8.17
CA VAL A 170 -3.71 0.96 8.80
C VAL A 170 -2.39 0.21 8.92
N ILE A 171 -1.59 0.15 7.85
CA ILE A 171 -0.26 -0.49 7.86
C ILE A 171 0.66 0.19 8.88
N LYS A 172 0.70 1.53 8.91
CA LYS A 172 1.52 2.30 9.84
C LYS A 172 1.17 1.99 11.29
N TYR A 173 -0.12 1.97 11.62
CA TYR A 173 -0.57 1.63 12.98
C TYR A 173 -0.30 0.17 13.29
N ASP A 174 -0.59 -0.76 12.38
CA ASP A 174 -0.27 -2.18 12.57
C ASP A 174 1.23 -2.33 12.89
N MET A 175 2.14 -1.67 12.16
CA MET A 175 3.58 -1.67 12.45
C MET A 175 3.95 -1.06 13.81
N LYS A 176 3.31 0.06 14.19
CA LYS A 176 3.49 0.67 15.52
C LYS A 176 3.05 -0.27 16.64
N TYR A 177 1.96 -1.02 16.46
CA TYR A 177 1.39 -1.85 17.52
C TYR A 177 1.89 -3.30 17.51
N SER A 178 2.44 -3.80 16.40
CA SER A 178 2.84 -5.21 16.26
C SER A 178 4.30 -5.50 16.58
N ASP A 179 5.26 -4.58 16.36
CA ASP A 179 6.68 -4.98 16.40
C ASP A 179 7.73 -3.85 16.55
N LEU A 180 7.45 -2.78 17.32
CA LEU A 180 8.45 -1.71 17.53
C LEU A 180 9.79 -2.24 18.09
N ASN A 181 9.77 -3.22 18.99
CA ASN A 181 10.99 -3.63 19.70
C ASN A 181 11.98 -4.43 18.86
N LYS A 182 11.52 -5.14 17.82
CA LYS A 182 12.39 -6.03 17.04
C LYS A 182 13.09 -5.28 15.92
N THR A 183 12.35 -4.47 15.17
CA THR A 183 12.87 -3.67 14.06
C THR A 183 13.83 -2.56 14.53
N PHE A 184 13.54 -1.92 15.67
CA PHE A 184 14.45 -0.91 16.24
C PHE A 184 15.73 -1.52 16.82
N ALA A 185 15.67 -2.72 17.38
CA ALA A 185 16.86 -3.42 17.88
C ALA A 185 17.83 -3.77 16.73
N GLU A 186 17.31 -4.24 15.59
CA GLU A 186 18.11 -4.57 14.40
C GLU A 186 18.70 -3.31 13.73
N LEU A 187 17.93 -2.22 13.63
CA LEU A 187 18.41 -0.95 13.09
C LEU A 187 19.48 -0.28 13.94
N LYS A 188 19.29 -0.27 15.27
CA LYS A 188 20.26 0.29 16.23
C LYS A 188 21.58 -0.47 16.18
N GLN A 189 21.52 -1.78 15.95
CA GLN A 189 22.71 -2.63 15.87
C GLN A 189 23.48 -2.47 14.54
N ASN A 190 22.77 -2.24 13.42
CA ASN A 190 23.36 -2.23 12.09
C ASN A 190 23.74 -0.84 11.56
N TYR A 191 23.12 0.24 12.04
CA TYR A 191 23.27 1.57 11.46
C TYR A 191 23.60 2.71 12.44
N ASP A 192 23.78 2.40 13.74
CA ASP A 192 24.11 3.38 14.80
C ASP A 192 23.18 4.63 14.79
N LEU A 193 21.89 4.41 14.55
CA LEU A 193 20.87 5.45 14.50
C LEU A 193 20.21 5.62 15.88
N ASP A 194 20.12 6.87 16.36
CA ASP A 194 19.40 7.23 17.58
C ASP A 194 17.94 7.63 17.26
N PHE A 195 17.01 6.77 17.66
CA PHE A 195 15.56 6.96 17.47
C PHE A 195 14.86 7.50 18.72
N ALA A 196 15.58 8.05 19.71
CA ALA A 196 15.01 8.56 20.96
C ALA A 196 13.84 9.55 20.78
N PHE A 197 13.81 10.29 19.66
CA PHE A 197 12.74 11.23 19.34
C PHE A 197 11.39 10.55 19.04
N LEU A 198 11.36 9.32 18.55
CA LEU A 198 10.12 8.59 18.24
C LEU A 198 9.39 8.10 19.50
N TRP A 199 10.12 7.99 20.61
CA TRP A 199 9.59 7.50 21.89
C TRP A 199 9.09 8.64 22.80
N GLN A 200 9.39 9.90 22.49
CA GLN A 200 8.86 11.06 23.23
C GLN A 200 7.36 11.29 23.00
N GLU A 201 6.78 10.80 21.90
CA GLU A 201 5.34 10.93 21.64
C GLU A 201 4.50 9.85 22.33
N GLN A 202 5.06 8.67 22.66
CA GLN A 202 4.31 7.62 23.36
C GLN A 202 4.01 7.96 24.82
N GLU A 203 4.94 8.62 25.52
CA GLU A 203 4.73 9.04 26.92
C GLU A 203 3.58 10.06 27.05
N ASN A 204 3.36 10.91 26.04
CA ASN A 204 2.25 11.88 26.05
C ASN A 204 0.88 11.24 25.80
N ILE A 205 0.79 10.13 25.07
CA ILE A 205 -0.47 9.44 24.75
C ILE A 205 -0.95 8.57 25.93
N GLU A 206 -0.01 7.98 26.69
CA GLU A 206 -0.35 7.23 27.91
C GLU A 206 -0.78 8.16 29.06
N GLU A 207 -0.29 9.40 29.13
CA GLU A 207 -0.75 10.39 30.12
C GLU A 207 -2.16 10.96 29.80
N GLU A 208 -2.52 11.16 28.54
CA GLU A 208 -3.86 11.65 28.16
C GLU A 208 -4.97 10.60 28.32
N THR A 209 -4.63 9.31 28.34
CA THR A 209 -5.59 8.21 28.56
C THR A 209 -5.71 7.77 30.02
N ALA A 210 -4.91 8.37 30.92
CA ALA A 210 -4.91 8.10 32.35
C ALA A 210 -5.63 9.18 33.21
N LEU A 211 -6.30 10.15 32.58
CA LEU A 211 -7.10 11.23 33.20
C LEU A 211 -8.59 11.10 32.87
#